data_AF-A0A139DMN1-F1
#
_entry.id   AF-A0A139DMN1-F1
#
_cell.length_a   1.000
_cell.length_b   1.000
_cell.length_c   1.000
_cell.angle_alpha   90.00
_cell.angle_beta   90.00
_cell.angle_gamma   90.00
#
_symmetry.space_group_name_H-M   'P 1'
#
loop_
_entity.id
_entity.type
_entity.pdbx_description
1 polymer ?
#
loop_
_entity_poly.entity_id
_entity_poly.type
_entity_poly.pdbx_seq_one_letter_code
_entity_poly.pdbx_strand_id
1 'polypeptide(L)'
;MNLRPIIKKIKADETPEAQRAWRRHIARIEKMTAAIEERFPDVKQLNQIQLKHCEWLVKNWLSPTTARDYRSSLKLLIMAQRKDCNWFKRLGIATPSTGGRRSLVNVVRSRSPKFD
;
A
#
# COMPACT_ATOMS: atom_id res chain seq x y z
N MET A 1 -4.25 -13.77 5.13
CA MET A 1 -3.20 -12.89 5.70
C MET A 1 -3.76 -11.83 6.68
N ASN A 2 -3.11 -11.55 7.83
CA ASN A 2 -3.57 -10.54 8.82
C ASN A 2 -3.10 -9.11 8.47
N LEU A 3 -4.05 -8.19 8.21
CA LEU A 3 -3.77 -6.81 7.78
C LEU A 3 -3.77 -5.76 8.89
N ARG A 4 -4.18 -6.12 10.11
CA ARG A 4 -4.30 -5.17 11.25
C ARG A 4 -3.06 -4.28 11.45
N PRO A 5 -1.81 -4.80 11.36
CA PRO A 5 -0.61 -3.97 11.56
C PRO A 5 -0.43 -2.86 10.51
N ILE A 6 -0.94 -3.06 9.30
CA ILE A 6 -0.85 -2.11 8.19
C ILE A 6 -1.99 -1.12 8.24
N ILE A 7 -3.21 -1.59 8.47
CA ILE A 7 -4.41 -0.75 8.60
C ILE A 7 -4.20 0.32 9.67
N LYS A 8 -3.61 -0.05 10.83
CA LYS A 8 -3.30 0.90 11.92
C LYS A 8 -2.38 2.05 11.49
N LYS A 9 -1.52 1.84 10.50
CA LYS A 9 -0.58 2.85 9.98
C LYS A 9 -1.19 3.74 8.92
N ILE A 10 -2.27 3.32 8.27
CA ILE A 10 -2.96 4.10 7.24
C ILE A 10 -4.03 4.95 7.93
N LYS A 11 -3.87 6.27 7.89
CA LYS A 11 -4.80 7.24 8.47
C LYS A 11 -5.40 8.12 7.40
N ALA A 12 -6.58 8.63 7.68
CA ALA A 12 -7.28 9.56 6.84
C ALA A 12 -7.78 10.73 7.69
N ASP A 13 -8.00 11.86 7.05
CA ASP A 13 -8.55 13.04 7.70
C ASP A 13 -9.98 12.75 8.21
N GLU A 14 -10.48 13.59 9.12
CA GLU A 14 -11.80 13.41 9.75
C GLU A 14 -12.98 13.74 8.83
N THR A 15 -12.71 14.06 7.55
CA THR A 15 -13.76 14.36 6.58
C THR A 15 -14.45 13.09 6.07
N PRO A 16 -15.78 13.14 5.79
CA PRO A 16 -16.50 12.00 5.23
C PRO A 16 -15.91 11.48 3.91
N GLU A 17 -15.34 12.37 3.09
CA GLU A 17 -14.65 12.04 1.84
C GLU A 17 -13.37 11.24 2.11
N ALA A 18 -12.55 11.68 3.06
CA ALA A 18 -11.32 11.00 3.42
C ALA A 18 -11.59 9.63 4.02
N GLN A 19 -12.61 9.49 4.86
CA GLN A 19 -13.05 8.20 5.41
C GLN A 19 -13.55 7.25 4.32
N ARG A 20 -14.30 7.75 3.33
CA ARG A 20 -14.70 6.95 2.16
C ARG A 20 -13.49 6.50 1.34
N ALA A 21 -12.53 7.40 1.09
CA ALA A 21 -11.30 7.07 0.38
C ALA A 21 -10.48 6.01 1.14
N TRP A 22 -10.37 6.14 2.46
CA TRP A 22 -9.69 5.19 3.34
C TRP A 22 -10.28 3.79 3.21
N ARG A 23 -11.61 3.64 3.34
CA ARG A 23 -12.28 2.33 3.20
C ARG A 23 -12.01 1.69 1.84
N ARG A 24 -12.03 2.48 0.75
CA ARG A 24 -11.69 1.99 -0.60
C ARG A 24 -10.24 1.52 -0.68
N HIS A 25 -9.29 2.23 -0.06
CA HIS A 25 -7.90 1.80 -0.02
C HIS A 25 -7.73 0.49 0.75
N ILE A 26 -8.35 0.35 1.93
CA ILE A 26 -8.31 -0.88 2.72
C ILE A 26 -8.88 -2.06 1.93
N ALA A 27 -10.07 -1.91 1.34
CA ALA A 27 -10.70 -2.97 0.55
C ALA A 27 -9.84 -3.39 -0.66
N ARG A 28 -9.16 -2.46 -1.31
CA ARG A 28 -8.23 -2.78 -2.41
C ARG A 28 -6.97 -3.48 -1.91
N ILE A 29 -6.44 -3.08 -0.74
CA ILE A 29 -5.29 -3.75 -0.12
C ILE A 29 -5.66 -5.18 0.24
N GLU A 30 -6.84 -5.40 0.82
CA GLU A 30 -7.39 -6.73 1.10
C GLU A 30 -7.41 -7.61 -0.15
N LYS A 31 -8.02 -7.11 -1.24
CA LYS A 31 -8.06 -7.83 -2.52
C LYS A 31 -6.68 -8.14 -3.08
N MET A 32 -5.75 -7.19 -3.07
CA MET A 32 -4.38 -7.42 -3.54
C MET A 32 -3.65 -8.47 -2.69
N THR A 33 -3.79 -8.42 -1.37
CA THR A 33 -3.13 -9.38 -0.48
C THR A 33 -3.74 -10.78 -0.59
N ALA A 34 -5.05 -10.87 -0.80
CA ALA A 34 -5.71 -12.15 -1.08
C ALA A 34 -5.24 -12.75 -2.41
N ALA A 35 -5.13 -11.93 -3.47
CA ALA A 35 -4.60 -12.38 -4.76
C ALA A 35 -3.13 -12.84 -4.68
N ILE A 36 -2.31 -12.18 -3.85
CA ILE A 36 -0.94 -12.65 -3.57
C ILE A 36 -0.97 -14.00 -2.85
N GLU A 37 -1.79 -14.15 -1.82
CA GLU A 37 -1.88 -15.37 -1.02
C GLU A 37 -2.39 -16.57 -1.85
N GLU A 38 -3.30 -16.32 -2.78
CA GLU A 38 -3.80 -17.31 -3.74
C GLU A 38 -2.71 -17.74 -4.74
N ARG A 39 -1.96 -16.77 -5.28
CA ARG A 39 -0.92 -17.05 -6.27
C ARG A 39 0.36 -17.63 -5.66
N PHE A 40 0.71 -17.20 -4.46
CA PHE A 40 1.96 -17.51 -3.75
C PHE A 40 1.60 -18.09 -2.38
N PRO A 41 1.28 -19.40 -2.30
CA PRO A 41 0.76 -20.01 -1.08
C PRO A 41 1.77 -20.02 0.08
N ASP A 42 3.06 -19.84 -0.21
CA ASP A 42 4.17 -19.64 0.74
C ASP A 42 4.11 -18.28 1.46
N VAL A 43 3.37 -17.31 0.90
CA VAL A 43 3.23 -15.95 1.43
C VAL A 43 2.00 -15.87 2.34
N LYS A 44 2.17 -16.24 3.61
CA LYS A 44 1.11 -16.21 4.64
C LYS A 44 1.06 -14.90 5.44
N GLN A 45 2.18 -14.19 5.49
CA GLN A 45 2.35 -12.99 6.30
C GLN A 45 2.76 -11.78 5.46
N LEU A 46 2.36 -10.59 5.91
CA LEU A 46 2.62 -9.33 5.19
C LEU A 46 4.11 -9.03 4.98
N ASN A 47 4.95 -9.36 5.96
CA ASN A 47 6.40 -9.18 5.89
C ASN A 47 7.05 -10.01 4.76
N GLN A 48 6.46 -11.15 4.41
CA GLN A 48 6.87 -12.03 3.32
C GLN A 48 6.52 -11.47 1.94
N ILE A 49 5.71 -10.41 1.86
CA ILE A 49 5.48 -9.71 0.59
C ILE A 49 6.80 -9.08 0.14
N GLN A 50 7.30 -9.58 -0.99
CA GLN A 50 8.52 -9.17 -1.67
C GLN A 50 8.17 -8.42 -2.95
N LEU A 51 9.18 -7.76 -3.52
CA LEU A 51 9.03 -6.98 -4.75
C LEU A 51 8.44 -7.83 -5.89
N LYS A 52 8.89 -9.08 -6.04
CA LYS A 52 8.39 -10.01 -7.06
C LYS A 52 6.87 -10.22 -7.02
N HIS A 53 6.27 -10.22 -5.83
CA HIS A 53 4.81 -10.37 -5.66
C HIS A 53 4.08 -9.10 -6.11
N CYS A 54 4.62 -7.92 -5.77
CA CYS A 54 4.09 -6.64 -6.23
C CYS A 54 4.23 -6.48 -7.76
N GLU A 55 5.35 -6.92 -8.34
CA GLU A 55 5.56 -6.91 -9.79
C GLU A 55 4.55 -7.83 -10.49
N TRP A 56 4.30 -9.02 -9.94
CA TRP A 56 3.28 -9.92 -10.47
C TRP A 56 1.89 -9.28 -10.46
N LEU A 57 1.49 -8.63 -9.35
CA LEU A 57 0.22 -7.90 -9.27
C LEU A 57 0.09 -6.86 -10.39
N VAL A 58 1.11 -6.00 -10.53
CA VAL A 58 1.09 -4.89 -11.48
C VAL A 58 1.05 -5.37 -12.94
N LYS A 59 1.72 -6.48 -13.25
CA LYS A 59 1.83 -7.00 -14.61
C LYS A 59 0.68 -7.92 -15.02
N ASN A 60 0.13 -8.71 -14.09
CA ASN A 60 -0.74 -9.85 -14.44
C ASN A 60 -2.13 -9.78 -13.81
N TRP A 61 -2.31 -9.06 -12.70
CA TRP A 61 -3.58 -9.08 -11.95
C TRP A 61 -4.39 -7.79 -12.14
N LEU A 62 -3.73 -6.65 -12.31
CA LEU A 62 -4.41 -5.38 -12.50
C LEU A 62 -4.99 -5.23 -13.91
N SER A 63 -6.30 -5.01 -13.99
CA SER A 63 -6.92 -4.59 -15.25
C SER A 63 -6.49 -3.16 -15.61
N PRO A 64 -6.39 -2.81 -16.91
CA PRO A 64 -6.05 -1.44 -17.32
C PRO A 64 -6.99 -0.38 -16.73
N THR A 65 -8.28 -0.70 -16.65
CA THR A 65 -9.33 0.18 -16.12
C THR A 65 -9.21 0.47 -14.63
N THR A 66 -8.63 -0.44 -13.85
CA THR A 66 -8.50 -0.31 -12.38
C THR A 66 -7.07 -0.10 -11.91
N ALA A 67 -6.09 -0.21 -12.81
CA ALA A 67 -4.67 -0.17 -12.50
C ALA A 67 -4.27 1.10 -11.73
N ARG A 68 -4.81 2.26 -12.10
CA ARG A 68 -4.50 3.54 -11.42
C ARG A 68 -4.90 3.52 -9.94
N ASP A 69 -6.11 3.04 -9.65
CA ASP A 69 -6.66 2.97 -8.30
C ASP A 69 -5.89 1.99 -7.43
N TYR A 70 -5.60 0.80 -7.97
CA TYR A 70 -4.86 -0.21 -7.24
C TYR A 70 -3.38 0.16 -7.06
N ARG A 71 -2.73 0.82 -8.03
CA ARG A 71 -1.37 1.35 -7.86
C ARG A 71 -1.30 2.35 -6.70
N SER A 72 -2.33 3.18 -6.55
CA SER A 72 -2.43 4.13 -5.43
C SER A 72 -2.55 3.41 -4.08
N SER A 73 -3.36 2.34 -4.00
CA SER A 73 -3.44 1.50 -2.80
C SER A 73 -2.15 0.70 -2.54
N LEU A 74 -1.50 0.19 -3.59
CA LEU A 74 -0.25 -0.55 -3.50
C LEU A 74 0.87 0.34 -2.96
N LYS A 75 0.86 1.62 -3.33
CA LYS A 75 1.76 2.62 -2.74
C LYS A 75 1.61 2.70 -1.23
N LEU A 76 0.38 2.79 -0.72
CA LEU A 76 0.11 2.82 0.72
C LEU A 76 0.57 1.54 1.43
N LEU A 77 0.36 0.37 0.81
CA LEU A 77 0.82 -0.92 1.34
C LEU A 77 2.35 -0.96 1.48
N ILE A 78 3.09 -0.61 0.42
CA ILE A 78 4.56 -0.58 0.40
C ILE A 78 5.10 0.40 1.44
N MET A 79 4.50 1.60 1.52
CA MET A 79 4.87 2.61 2.52
C MET A 79 4.62 2.13 3.96
N ALA A 80 3.48 1.48 4.23
CA ALA A 80 3.14 0.98 5.57
C ALA A 80 4.03 -0.19 6.02
N GLN A 81 4.55 -0.96 5.06
CA GLN A 81 5.55 -2.00 5.29
C GLN A 81 6.99 -1.46 5.42
N ARG A 82 7.22 -0.15 5.22
CA ARG A 82 8.55 0.48 5.23
C ARG A 82 9.53 -0.19 4.25
N LYS A 83 9.03 -0.65 3.10
CA LYS A 83 9.89 -1.19 2.03
C LYS A 83 10.68 -0.04 1.36
N ASP A 84 11.78 -0.39 0.73
CA ASP A 84 12.68 0.54 0.06
C ASP A 84 11.94 1.36 -1.02
N CYS A 85 12.23 2.65 -1.10
CA CYS A 85 11.72 3.54 -2.13
C CYS A 85 12.04 3.07 -3.56
N ASN A 86 13.12 2.30 -3.75
CA ASN A 86 13.49 1.68 -5.02
C ASN A 86 12.40 0.75 -5.58
N TRP A 87 11.51 0.22 -4.73
CA TRP A 87 10.37 -0.57 -5.17
C TRP A 87 9.40 0.26 -6.01
N PHE A 88 9.18 1.53 -5.67
CA PHE A 88 8.28 2.39 -6.45
C PHE A 88 8.79 2.56 -7.88
N LYS A 89 10.10 2.79 -8.04
CA LYS A 89 10.74 2.91 -9.36
C LYS A 89 10.56 1.64 -10.18
N ARG A 90 10.84 0.47 -9.60
CA ARG A 90 10.70 -0.82 -10.28
C ARG A 90 9.25 -1.17 -10.64
N LEU A 91 8.28 -0.73 -9.84
CA LEU A 91 6.86 -0.94 -10.08
C LEU A 91 6.22 0.11 -11.00
N GLY A 92 6.98 1.12 -11.45
CA GLY A 92 6.44 2.23 -12.24
C GLY A 92 5.42 3.07 -11.46
N ILE A 93 5.56 3.15 -10.13
CA ILE A 93 4.71 3.93 -9.24
C ILE A 93 5.44 5.22 -8.90
N ALA A 94 4.74 6.36 -9.00
CA ALA A 94 5.30 7.64 -8.60
C ALA A 94 5.70 7.63 -7.11
N THR A 95 6.91 8.09 -6.80
CA THR A 95 7.39 8.20 -5.42
C THR A 95 6.49 9.14 -4.61
N PRO A 96 6.42 8.99 -3.28
CA PRO A 96 5.75 9.97 -2.42
C PRO A 96 6.50 11.31 -2.57
N SER A 97 5.84 12.35 -3.08
CA SER A 97 6.43 13.69 -3.16
C SER A 97 6.41 14.35 -1.77
N THR A 98 7.45 15.11 -1.45
CA THR A 98 7.55 15.87 -0.19
C THR A 98 6.75 17.17 -0.24
N GLY A 99 6.30 17.59 -1.43
CA GLY A 99 5.48 18.79 -1.65
C GLY A 99 4.21 18.49 -2.47
N GLY A 100 3.18 19.34 -2.28
CA GLY A 100 1.89 19.28 -2.98
C GLY A 100 0.66 19.26 -2.06
N ARG A 101 -0.53 19.16 -2.65
CA ARG A 101 -1.81 19.02 -1.92
C ARG A 101 -1.74 17.79 -1.01
N ARG A 102 -2.09 17.96 0.28
CA ARG A 102 -2.13 16.84 1.23
C ARG A 102 -3.07 15.76 0.69
N SER A 103 -2.59 14.51 0.67
CA SER A 103 -3.43 13.36 0.35
C SER A 103 -4.45 13.15 1.46
N LEU A 104 -5.69 12.81 1.10
CA LEU A 104 -6.76 12.49 2.05
C LEU A 104 -6.46 11.25 2.91
N VAL A 105 -5.55 10.40 2.43
CA VAL A 105 -5.13 9.16 3.10
C VAL A 105 -3.60 9.10 3.08
N ASN A 106 -2.99 8.89 4.25
CA ASN A 106 -1.55 8.87 4.45
C ASN A 106 -1.10 7.73 5.34
N VAL A 107 0.17 7.35 5.21
CA VAL A 107 0.81 6.40 6.12
C VAL A 107 1.52 7.17 7.22
N VAL A 108 1.10 6.96 8.46
CA VAL A 108 1.78 7.52 9.63
C VAL A 108 3.08 6.76 9.85
N ARG A 109 4.19 7.50 9.80
CA ARG A 109 5.49 7.02 10.26
C ARG A 109 5.56 7.32 11.75
N SER A 110 5.65 6.30 12.59
CA SER A 110 6.06 6.52 13.99
C SER A 110 7.42 7.21 13.97
N ARG A 111 7.48 8.42 14.54
CA ARG A 111 8.73 9.09 14.86
C ARG A 111 9.43 8.16 15.85
N SER A 112 10.56 7.55 15.47
CA SER A 112 11.45 7.02 16.50
C SER A 112 11.88 8.23 17.35
N PRO A 113 11.91 8.13 18.69
CA PRO A 113 12.62 9.11 19.50
C PRO A 113 14.05 9.17 18.95
N LYS A 114 14.54 10.37 18.64
CA LYS A 114 15.98 10.58 18.54
C LYS A 114 16.51 10.27 19.93
N PHE A 115 17.21 9.16 20.08
CA PHE A 115 18.15 9.05 21.18
C PHE A 115 19.35 9.87 20.72
N ASP A 116 19.50 11.05 21.32
CA ASP A 116 20.74 11.85 21.29
C ASP A 116 21.81 11.16 22.13
#